data_AF-A0A3N5KJJ4-F1
#
_entry.id   AF-A0A3N5KJJ4-F1
#
_cell.length_a   1.000
_cell.length_b   1.000
_cell.length_c   1.000
_cell.angle_alpha   90.00
_cell.angle_beta   90.00
_cell.angle_gamma   90.00
#
_symmetry.space_group_name_H-M   'P 1'
#
loop_
_entity.id
_entity.type
_entity.pdbx_description
1 polymer ?
#
loop_
_entity_poly.entity_id
_entity_poly.type
_entity_poly.pdbx_seq_one_letter_code
_entity_poly.pdbx_strand_id
1 'polypeptide(L)'
;MASELSAVREAANTTTSKIADVSTEVSNVRSEVASTKSELDKTIADLRSVRGDLGVQSGLIATNSKELSALRSLGDRNYFEFNITKTKQMQKVGDVSVRVTKVDTKRNRYTIELVADDRKVEKKDKNINEPLQFYVAKVRTPYEIVVNEVRKNQIIGYLATPKVLAPR
;
A
#
# COMPACT_ATOMS: atom_id res chain seq x y z
N MET A 1 55.01 19.94 31.80
CA MET A 1 54.02 20.98 32.17
C MET A 1 53.74 21.99 31.06
N ALA A 2 54.67 22.87 30.67
CA ALA A 2 54.39 23.90 29.64
C ALA A 2 54.14 23.32 28.23
N SER A 3 54.89 22.30 27.83
CA SER A 3 54.72 21.60 26.54
C SER A 3 53.40 20.82 26.44
N GLU A 4 53.03 20.12 27.51
CA GLU A 4 51.77 19.38 27.60
C GLU A 4 50.56 20.33 27.58
N LEU A 5 50.66 21.48 28.25
CA LEU A 5 49.61 22.51 28.21
C LEU A 5 49.43 23.12 26.80
N SER A 6 50.52 23.27 26.05
CA SER A 6 50.47 23.70 24.65
C SER A 6 49.82 22.64 23.75
N ALA A 7 50.18 21.37 23.91
CA ALA A 7 49.58 20.26 23.15
C ALA A 7 48.07 20.12 23.44
N VAL A 8 47.65 20.28 24.69
CA VAL A 8 46.23 20.28 25.07
C VAL A 8 45.48 21.46 24.45
N ARG A 9 46.08 22.66 24.40
CA ARG A 9 45.49 23.82 23.72
C ARG A 9 45.32 23.60 22.21
N GLU A 10 46.32 23.02 21.56
CA GLU A 10 46.28 22.72 20.13
C GLU A 10 45.22 21.67 19.79
N ALA A 11 45.11 20.62 20.61
CA ALA A 11 44.05 19.62 20.51
C ALA A 11 42.66 20.24 20.76
N ALA A 12 42.52 21.16 21.72
CA ALA A 12 41.27 21.85 22.01
C ALA A 12 40.84 22.76 20.83
N ASN A 13 41.78 23.48 20.22
CA ASN A 13 41.52 24.32 19.04
C ASN A 13 41.10 23.46 17.84
N THR A 14 41.82 22.37 17.57
CA THR A 14 41.49 21.41 16.50
C THR A 14 40.10 20.80 16.72
N THR A 15 39.78 20.43 17.96
CA THR A 15 38.45 19.89 18.32
C THR A 15 37.35 20.92 18.11
N THR A 16 37.60 22.17 18.48
CA THR A 16 36.64 23.28 18.28
C THR A 16 36.35 23.49 16.80
N SER A 17 37.37 23.46 15.94
CA SER A 17 37.19 23.54 14.49
C SER A 17 36.36 22.38 13.95
N LYS A 18 36.68 21.13 14.34
CA LYS A 18 35.90 19.95 13.93
C LYS A 18 34.44 20.01 14.40
N ILE A 19 34.17 20.55 15.58
CA ILE A 19 32.80 20.74 16.09
C ILE A 19 32.05 21.78 15.24
N ALA A 20 32.72 22.87 14.83
CA ALA A 20 32.13 23.86 13.94
C ALA A 20 31.79 23.28 12.55
N ASP A 21 32.68 22.45 12.01
CA ASP A 21 32.46 21.75 10.73
C ASP A 21 31.27 20.78 10.84
N VAL A 22 31.23 19.94 11.87
CA VAL A 22 30.10 19.02 12.13
C VAL A 22 28.78 19.77 12.35
N SER A 23 28.81 20.89 13.06
CA SER A 23 27.61 21.72 13.25
C SER A 23 27.08 22.25 11.92
N THR A 24 27.97 22.58 10.98
CA THR A 24 27.62 23.03 9.64
C THR A 24 27.03 21.88 8.82
N GLU A 25 27.66 20.71 8.82
CA GLU A 25 27.14 19.51 8.15
C GLU A 25 25.75 19.12 8.67
N VAL A 26 25.53 19.13 9.99
CA VAL A 26 24.22 18.83 10.59
C VAL A 26 23.15 19.84 10.16
N SER A 27 23.50 21.12 10.02
CA SER A 27 22.57 22.15 9.52
C SER A 27 22.19 21.90 8.06
N ASN A 28 23.16 21.49 7.24
CA ASN A 28 22.92 21.16 5.84
C ASN A 28 22.03 19.92 5.71
N VAL A 29 22.32 18.85 6.47
CA VAL A 29 21.50 17.63 6.50
C VAL A 29 20.07 17.93 6.93
N ARG A 30 19.86 18.79 7.95
CA ARG A 30 18.51 19.22 8.36
C ARG A 30 17.76 19.91 7.22
N SER A 31 18.46 20.73 6.43
CA SER A 31 17.88 21.45 5.29
C SER A 31 17.53 20.48 4.16
N GLU A 32 18.41 19.54 3.83
CA GLU A 32 18.15 18.49 2.83
C GLU A 32 16.95 17.63 3.23
N VAL A 33 16.89 17.19 4.49
CA VAL A 33 15.76 16.40 5.02
C VAL A 33 14.44 17.17 4.92
N ALA A 34 14.44 18.48 5.21
CA ALA A 34 13.26 19.33 5.05
C ALA A 34 12.85 19.45 3.57
N SER A 35 13.81 19.58 2.65
CA SER A 35 13.58 19.62 1.21
C SER A 35 12.98 18.30 0.71
N THR A 36 13.57 17.17 1.07
CA THR A 36 13.07 15.84 0.71
C THR A 36 11.66 15.61 1.23
N LYS A 37 11.35 16.06 2.46
CA LYS A 37 10.00 15.97 3.00
C LYS A 37 9.01 16.77 2.16
N SER A 38 9.37 17.98 1.76
CA SER A 38 8.53 18.80 0.88
C SER A 38 8.33 18.19 -0.51
N GLU A 39 9.37 17.60 -1.11
CA GLU A 39 9.29 16.91 -2.40
C GLU A 39 8.42 15.65 -2.32
N LEU A 40 8.51 14.92 -1.21
CA LEU A 40 7.65 13.76 -0.96
C LEU A 40 6.18 14.17 -0.82
N ASP A 41 5.89 15.26 -0.09
CA ASP A 41 4.53 15.79 0.04
C ASP A 41 3.96 16.24 -1.32
N LYS A 42 4.78 16.89 -2.16
CA LYS A 42 4.41 17.26 -3.54
C LYS A 42 4.14 16.02 -4.39
N THR A 43 5.01 15.02 -4.33
CA THR A 43 4.82 13.75 -5.07
C THR A 43 3.53 13.06 -4.65
N ILE A 44 3.20 13.06 -3.36
CA ILE A 44 1.93 12.51 -2.86
C ILE A 44 0.74 13.30 -3.39
N ALA A 45 0.83 14.63 -3.43
CA ALA A 45 -0.22 15.48 -4.00
C ALA A 45 -0.41 15.23 -5.50
N ASP A 46 0.68 15.10 -6.25
CA ASP A 46 0.66 14.79 -7.69
C ASP A 46 0.06 13.41 -7.95
N LEU A 47 0.45 12.39 -7.16
CA LEU A 47 -0.17 11.06 -7.23
C LEU A 47 -1.67 11.10 -6.91
N ARG A 48 -2.12 11.94 -5.98
CA ARG A 48 -3.55 12.15 -5.68
C ARG A 48 -4.28 12.87 -6.83
N SER A 49 -3.63 13.84 -7.46
CA SER A 49 -4.16 14.59 -8.61
C SER A 49 -4.30 13.70 -9.84
N VAL A 50 -3.24 12.95 -10.19
CA VAL A 50 -3.25 11.97 -11.29
C VAL A 50 -4.31 10.88 -11.05
N ARG A 51 -4.51 10.45 -9.80
CA ARG A 51 -5.63 9.56 -9.43
C ARG A 51 -7.01 10.20 -9.70
N GLY A 52 -7.16 11.50 -9.46
CA GLY A 52 -8.41 12.23 -9.69
C GLY A 52 -8.74 12.44 -11.17
N ASP A 53 -7.71 12.67 -11.99
CA ASP A 53 -7.85 13.02 -13.42
C ASP A 53 -8.02 11.78 -14.33
N LEU A 54 -7.60 10.59 -13.87
CA LEU A 54 -7.93 9.29 -14.50
C LEU A 54 -9.39 8.85 -14.24
N GLY A 55 -10.30 9.82 -14.13
CA GLY A 55 -11.64 9.70 -13.56
C GLY A 55 -12.41 8.45 -13.99
N VAL A 56 -12.59 7.53 -13.05
CA VAL A 56 -13.84 6.77 -12.85
C VAL A 56 -13.89 6.38 -11.38
N GLN A 57 -15.10 6.40 -10.84
CA GLN A 57 -15.66 5.96 -9.56
C GLN A 57 -15.18 4.61 -8.93
N SER A 58 -14.00 4.09 -9.28
CA SER A 58 -13.36 2.90 -8.71
C SER A 58 -12.10 3.32 -7.96
N GLY A 59 -12.03 2.98 -6.67
CA GLY A 59 -11.04 3.50 -5.71
C GLY A 59 -9.57 3.31 -6.14
N LEU A 60 -8.67 4.07 -5.52
CA LEU A 60 -7.22 3.87 -5.61
C LEU A 60 -6.95 2.38 -5.53
N ILE A 61 -6.34 1.87 -6.58
CA ILE A 61 -5.90 0.49 -6.61
C ILE A 61 -4.51 0.50 -6.01
N ALA A 62 -4.39 0.05 -4.76
CA ALA A 62 -3.07 -0.29 -4.24
C ALA A 62 -2.52 -1.46 -5.05
N THR A 63 -1.34 -1.29 -5.62
CA THR A 63 -0.59 -2.33 -6.34
C THR A 63 0.44 -3.02 -5.46
N ASN A 64 0.76 -2.40 -4.32
CA ASN A 64 1.75 -2.87 -3.35
C ASN A 64 1.33 -2.54 -1.90
N SER A 65 2.06 -3.10 -0.94
CA SER A 65 1.77 -2.95 0.50
C SER A 65 1.88 -1.50 1.00
N LYS A 66 2.77 -0.67 0.41
CA LYS A 66 2.92 0.75 0.79
C LYS A 66 1.69 1.56 0.40
N GLU A 67 1.21 1.37 -0.82
CA GLU A 67 -0.03 2.00 -1.29
C GLU A 67 -1.24 1.52 -0.48
N LEU A 68 -1.30 0.23 -0.15
CA LEU A 68 -2.39 -0.29 0.69
C LEU A 68 -2.36 0.32 2.09
N SER A 69 -1.18 0.54 2.65
CA SER A 69 -1.00 1.23 3.95
C SER A 69 -1.45 2.69 3.87
N ALA A 70 -1.20 3.37 2.75
CA ALA A 70 -1.72 4.72 2.50
C ALA A 70 -3.25 4.72 2.44
N LEU A 71 -3.87 3.72 1.77
CA LEU A 71 -5.33 3.58 1.72
C LEU A 71 -5.95 3.31 3.08
N ARG A 72 -5.34 2.44 3.88
CA ARG A 72 -5.75 2.20 5.26
C ARG A 72 -5.71 3.49 6.08
N SER A 73 -4.70 4.34 5.85
CA SER A 73 -4.52 5.62 6.54
C SER A 73 -5.55 6.67 6.12
N LEU A 74 -6.01 6.67 4.86
CA LEU A 74 -7.13 7.51 4.41
C LEU A 74 -8.43 7.14 5.13
N GLY A 75 -8.60 5.87 5.49
CA GLY A 75 -9.69 5.44 6.36
C GLY A 75 -11.06 5.38 5.69
N ASP A 76 -11.15 5.39 4.36
CA ASP A 76 -12.42 5.32 3.63
C ASP A 76 -13.05 3.92 3.62
N ARG A 77 -12.22 2.87 3.69
CA ARG A 77 -12.62 1.46 3.56
C ARG A 77 -11.84 0.57 4.53
N ASN A 78 -12.38 -0.62 4.79
CA ASN A 78 -11.69 -1.70 5.49
C ASN A 78 -11.01 -2.60 4.47
N TYR A 79 -9.71 -2.84 4.64
CA TYR A 79 -8.90 -3.64 3.72
C TYR A 79 -8.48 -4.96 4.37
N PHE A 80 -8.64 -6.07 3.66
CA PHE A 80 -8.24 -7.41 4.10
C PHE A 80 -7.31 -8.02 3.05
N GLU A 81 -6.03 -8.13 3.39
CA GLU A 81 -5.05 -8.80 2.53
C GLU A 81 -5.30 -10.30 2.52
N PHE A 82 -5.07 -10.91 1.37
CA PHE A 82 -5.20 -12.35 1.21
C PHE A 82 -4.07 -12.92 0.37
N ASN A 83 -3.83 -14.19 0.63
CA ASN A 83 -3.00 -15.03 -0.20
C ASN A 83 -3.72 -16.37 -0.39
N ILE A 84 -4.35 -16.54 -1.55
CA ILE A 84 -5.26 -17.66 -1.81
C ILE A 84 -4.62 -18.65 -2.76
N THR A 85 -4.38 -19.86 -2.27
CA THR A 85 -3.97 -21.00 -3.08
C THR A 85 -5.17 -21.62 -3.80
N LYS A 86 -4.99 -22.03 -5.06
CA LYS A 86 -5.96 -22.78 -5.86
C LYS A 86 -6.16 -24.17 -5.24
N THR A 87 -7.26 -24.32 -4.50
CA THR A 87 -7.72 -25.58 -3.91
C THR A 87 -9.20 -25.80 -4.21
N LYS A 88 -9.72 -26.99 -3.89
CA LYS A 88 -11.15 -27.29 -4.05
C LYS A 88 -12.01 -26.53 -3.03
N GLN A 89 -11.45 -26.23 -1.86
CA GLN A 89 -12.12 -25.54 -0.77
C GLN A 89 -12.12 -24.02 -0.98
N MET A 90 -13.14 -23.33 -0.48
CA MET A 90 -13.13 -21.87 -0.43
C MET A 90 -12.31 -21.40 0.77
N GLN A 91 -11.63 -20.27 0.62
CA GLN A 91 -10.87 -19.62 1.67
C GLN A 91 -11.58 -18.33 2.08
N LYS A 92 -11.69 -18.09 3.39
CA LYS A 92 -12.39 -16.92 3.92
C LYS A 92 -11.46 -15.70 3.91
N VAL A 93 -11.95 -14.57 3.41
CA VAL A 93 -11.28 -13.27 3.42
C VAL A 93 -12.28 -12.25 3.95
N GLY A 94 -12.09 -11.78 5.18
CA GLY A 94 -13.11 -10.97 5.86
C GLY A 94 -14.42 -11.74 6.05
N ASP A 95 -15.50 -11.22 5.48
CA ASP A 95 -16.85 -11.77 5.49
C ASP A 95 -17.24 -12.49 4.18
N VAL A 96 -16.33 -12.59 3.20
CA VAL A 96 -16.55 -13.31 1.94
C VAL A 96 -15.71 -14.58 1.87
N SER A 97 -16.17 -15.55 1.09
CA SER A 97 -15.39 -16.75 0.76
C SER A 97 -14.96 -16.71 -0.69
N VAL A 98 -13.69 -16.99 -0.94
CA VAL A 98 -13.06 -16.86 -2.26
C VAL A 98 -12.40 -18.19 -2.63
N ARG A 99 -12.56 -18.60 -3.88
CA ARG A 99 -11.85 -19.75 -4.45
C ARG A 99 -11.25 -19.38 -5.78
N VAL A 100 -10.01 -19.77 -6.00
CA VAL A 100 -9.34 -19.65 -7.29
C VAL A 100 -9.65 -20.88 -8.13
N THR A 101 -10.20 -20.71 -9.32
CA THR A 101 -10.48 -21.83 -10.24
C THR A 101 -9.45 -21.92 -11.37
N LYS A 102 -8.94 -20.77 -11.83
CA LYS A 102 -7.94 -20.70 -12.91
C LYS A 102 -6.91 -19.62 -12.62
N VAL A 103 -5.68 -19.90 -13.01
CA VAL A 103 -4.53 -19.00 -12.92
C VAL A 103 -3.73 -19.17 -14.21
N ASP A 104 -3.43 -18.06 -14.87
CA ASP A 104 -2.51 -17.94 -16.00
C ASP A 104 -1.43 -16.91 -15.64
N THR A 105 -0.30 -17.39 -15.15
CA THR A 105 0.84 -16.55 -14.75
C THR A 105 1.53 -15.89 -15.94
N LYS A 106 1.40 -16.44 -17.16
CA LYS A 106 2.04 -15.87 -18.36
C LYS A 106 1.26 -14.67 -18.88
N ARG A 107 -0.06 -14.69 -18.71
CA ARG A 107 -0.95 -13.62 -19.16
C ARG A 107 -1.44 -12.71 -18.03
N ASN A 108 -1.01 -12.97 -16.79
CA ASN A 108 -1.49 -12.28 -15.58
C ASN A 108 -3.02 -12.30 -15.45
N ARG A 109 -3.63 -13.46 -15.73
CA ARG A 109 -5.08 -13.65 -15.66
C ARG A 109 -5.47 -14.68 -14.62
N TYR A 110 -6.63 -14.51 -14.04
CA TYR A 110 -7.18 -15.44 -13.07
C TYR A 110 -8.70 -15.59 -13.22
N THR A 111 -9.24 -16.63 -12.64
CA THR A 111 -10.68 -16.79 -12.43
C THR A 111 -10.91 -17.17 -11.00
N ILE A 112 -11.85 -16.46 -10.37
CA ILE A 112 -12.26 -16.70 -9.00
C ILE A 112 -13.76 -16.93 -8.92
N GLU A 113 -14.16 -17.72 -7.94
CA GLU A 113 -15.51 -17.80 -7.44
C GLU A 113 -15.55 -17.12 -6.07
N LEU A 114 -16.56 -16.30 -5.88
CA LEU A 114 -16.82 -15.52 -4.69
C LEU A 114 -18.15 -15.97 -4.10
N VAL A 115 -18.23 -16.10 -2.78
CA VAL A 115 -19.48 -16.31 -2.05
C VAL A 115 -19.60 -15.23 -0.98
N ALA A 116 -20.69 -14.48 -1.03
CA ALA A 116 -20.99 -13.43 -0.06
C ALA A 116 -22.51 -13.35 0.15
N ASP A 117 -22.97 -13.32 1.40
CA ASP A 117 -24.41 -13.34 1.77
C ASP A 117 -25.22 -14.37 0.96
N ASP A 118 -24.79 -15.64 0.98
CA ASP A 118 -25.40 -16.77 0.26
C ASP A 118 -25.47 -16.66 -1.27
N ARG A 119 -24.89 -15.61 -1.85
CA ARG A 119 -24.77 -15.45 -3.31
C ARG A 119 -23.41 -15.89 -3.79
N LYS A 120 -23.41 -16.77 -4.78
CA LYS A 120 -22.22 -17.20 -5.49
C LYS A 120 -22.06 -16.40 -6.78
N VAL A 121 -20.88 -15.81 -6.97
CA VAL A 121 -20.52 -15.01 -8.15
C VAL A 121 -19.21 -15.54 -8.72
N GLU A 122 -19.19 -15.78 -10.02
CA GLU A 122 -17.96 -16.15 -10.71
C GLU A 122 -17.41 -14.94 -11.48
N LYS A 123 -16.11 -14.68 -11.34
CA LYS A 123 -15.39 -13.66 -12.10
C LYS A 123 -14.36 -14.36 -12.98
N LYS A 124 -14.77 -14.61 -14.23
CA LYS A 124 -13.97 -15.25 -15.26
C LYS A 124 -12.95 -14.31 -15.89
N ASP A 125 -11.76 -14.88 -16.09
CA ASP A 125 -10.72 -14.36 -16.99
C ASP A 125 -10.37 -12.89 -16.74
N LYS A 126 -10.10 -12.56 -15.48
CA LYS A 126 -9.80 -11.21 -15.00
C LYS A 126 -8.31 -10.94 -14.94
N ASN A 127 -7.92 -9.69 -15.19
CA ASN A 127 -6.53 -9.28 -15.10
C ASN A 127 -6.20 -8.84 -13.67
N ILE A 128 -4.91 -8.82 -13.34
CA ILE A 128 -4.41 -8.22 -12.10
C ILE A 128 -4.61 -6.70 -12.08
N ASN A 129 -4.58 -6.12 -10.88
CA ASN A 129 -4.72 -4.69 -10.62
C ASN A 129 -6.02 -4.09 -11.18
N GLU A 130 -7.07 -4.91 -11.31
CA GLU A 130 -8.41 -4.47 -11.68
C GLU A 130 -9.37 -4.66 -10.49
N PRO A 131 -10.13 -3.63 -10.08
CA PRO A 131 -11.10 -3.74 -9.01
C PRO A 131 -12.33 -4.50 -9.50
N LEU A 132 -12.55 -5.68 -8.92
CA LEU A 132 -13.73 -6.47 -9.20
C LEU A 132 -14.81 -6.16 -8.18
N GLN A 133 -15.77 -5.34 -8.61
CA GLN A 133 -16.92 -4.98 -7.80
C GLN A 133 -17.95 -6.11 -7.74
N PHE A 134 -18.50 -6.33 -6.54
CA PHE A 134 -19.64 -7.19 -6.31
C PHE A 134 -20.48 -6.68 -5.13
N TYR A 135 -21.78 -6.94 -5.19
CA TYR A 135 -22.73 -6.48 -4.19
C TYR A 135 -23.07 -7.60 -3.20
N VAL A 136 -22.98 -7.26 -1.92
CA VAL A 136 -23.61 -8.00 -0.84
C VAL A 136 -25.01 -7.44 -0.57
N ALA A 137 -25.91 -8.26 -0.03
CA ALA A 137 -27.32 -7.89 0.10
C ALA A 137 -27.50 -6.66 1.02
N LYS A 138 -26.64 -6.57 2.05
CA LYS A 138 -26.80 -5.65 3.18
C LYS A 138 -26.17 -4.26 3.00
N VAL A 139 -25.50 -3.97 1.88
CA VAL A 139 -24.72 -2.72 1.76
C VAL A 139 -24.97 -1.99 0.44
N ARG A 140 -25.12 -0.66 0.50
CA ARG A 140 -25.25 0.21 -0.67
C ARG A 140 -23.95 0.32 -1.47
N THR A 141 -22.81 0.36 -0.78
CA THR A 141 -21.48 0.42 -1.39
C THR A 141 -21.00 -0.98 -1.78
N PRO A 142 -20.54 -1.20 -3.02
CA PRO A 142 -20.04 -2.50 -3.46
C PRO A 142 -18.71 -2.83 -2.80
N TYR A 143 -18.51 -4.13 -2.57
CA TYR A 143 -17.23 -4.68 -2.17
C TYR A 143 -16.34 -4.75 -3.40
N GLU A 144 -15.05 -4.58 -3.19
CA GLU A 144 -14.05 -4.65 -4.26
C GLU A 144 -13.01 -5.68 -3.88
N ILE A 145 -12.74 -6.63 -4.78
CA ILE A 145 -11.58 -7.49 -4.67
C ILE A 145 -10.56 -7.09 -5.73
N VAL A 146 -9.30 -6.92 -5.32
CA VAL A 146 -8.18 -6.60 -6.20
C VAL A 146 -7.15 -7.70 -6.03
N VAL A 147 -6.68 -8.24 -7.15
CA VAL A 147 -5.56 -9.18 -7.19
C VAL A 147 -4.36 -8.46 -7.75
N ASN A 148 -3.27 -8.40 -7.01
CA ASN A 148 -2.04 -7.70 -7.42
C ASN A 148 -1.02 -8.63 -8.06
N GLU A 149 -1.02 -9.89 -7.64
CA GLU A 149 -0.05 -10.87 -8.10
C GLU A 149 -0.71 -12.22 -8.39
N VAL A 150 -0.27 -12.85 -9.47
CA VAL A 150 -0.70 -14.18 -9.89
C VAL A 150 0.54 -15.07 -9.96
N ARG A 151 0.59 -16.08 -9.10
CA ARG A 151 1.66 -17.08 -9.02
C ARG A 151 1.16 -18.45 -9.43
N LYS A 152 2.05 -19.44 -9.56
CA LYS A 152 1.66 -20.81 -9.86
C LYS A 152 0.68 -21.32 -8.80
N ASN A 153 -0.57 -21.54 -9.19
CA ASN A 153 -1.67 -21.98 -8.32
C ASN A 153 -2.00 -21.04 -7.15
N GLN A 154 -1.71 -19.74 -7.24
CA GLN A 154 -1.94 -18.83 -6.12
C GLN A 154 -2.20 -17.40 -6.62
N ILE A 155 -3.03 -16.66 -5.89
CA ILE A 155 -3.23 -15.22 -6.10
C ILE A 155 -3.01 -14.45 -4.81
N ILE A 156 -2.46 -13.25 -4.92
CA ILE A 156 -2.22 -12.35 -3.79
C ILE A 156 -2.93 -11.03 -4.08
N GLY A 157 -3.57 -10.47 -3.07
CA GLY A 157 -4.32 -9.23 -3.23
C GLY A 157 -5.01 -8.81 -1.94
N TYR A 158 -6.07 -8.02 -2.08
CA TYR A 158 -6.88 -7.58 -0.96
C TYR A 158 -8.36 -7.42 -1.32
N LEU A 159 -9.19 -7.54 -0.29
CA LEU A 159 -10.60 -7.21 -0.31
C LEU A 159 -10.79 -5.85 0.36
N ALA A 160 -11.46 -4.93 -0.32
CA ALA A 160 -11.89 -3.66 0.21
C ALA A 160 -13.41 -3.70 0.46
N THR A 161 -13.78 -3.48 1.72
CA THR A 161 -15.17 -3.45 2.19
C THR A 161 -15.51 -2.06 2.73
N PRO A 162 -16.77 -1.61 2.65
CA PRO A 162 -17.20 -0.36 3.24
C PRO A 162 -17.09 -0.39 4.77
N LYS A 163 -16.68 0.73 5.37
CA LYS A 163 -16.63 0.86 6.85
C LYS A 163 -18.00 0.88 7.50
N VAL A 164 -18.96 1.53 6.85
CA VAL A 164 -20.34 1.61 7.33
C VAL A 164 -21.15 0.62 6.52
N LEU A 165 -21.56 -0.46 7.17
CA LEU A 165 -22.57 -1.38 6.66
C LEU A 165 -23.94 -0.72 6.80
N ALA A 166 -24.19 0.36 6.06
CA ALA A 166 -25.50 0.99 6.04
C ALA A 166 -26.46 0.04 5.32
N PRO A 167 -27.52 -0.45 5.98
CA PRO A 167 -28.53 -1.26 5.33
C PRO A 167 -29.12 -0.49 4.15
N ARG A 168 -29.46 -1.23 3.09
CA ARG A 168 -30.05 -0.65 1.88
C ARG A 168 -31.31 0.13 2.16
#